data_AF-A0A536RNJ0-F1
#
_entry.id   AF-A0A536RNJ0-F1
#
_cell.length_a   1.000
_cell.length_b   1.000
_cell.length_c   1.000
_cell.angle_alpha   90.00
_cell.angle_beta   90.00
_cell.angle_gamma   90.00
#
_symmetry.space_group_name_H-M   'P 1'
#
loop_
_entity.id
_entity.type
_entity.pdbx_description
1 polymer ?
#
loop_
_entity_poly.entity_id
_entity_poly.type
_entity_poly.pdbx_seq_one_letter_code
_entity_poly.pdbx_strand_id
1 'polypeptide(L)'
;MTFLNVVLPLGSSVLSFAFAAMVLDQWWQRRQGFQLVWGIGLVWYGIAAGSEFWGGAFGWSETVYRTWYLIGAFFVAAYLGAGTVLLLAKTRFGYFVGGTVLFGGLLSLLFSHSPRYPGAATAGNVTFAIALVGGIAIIAATASRRELAARIAMGVLVVASIGVGYLVLTAPLQAPGWALDSNTHVPVGAAFPGYVRVLTGPFNIAGALCLIFGGIYSAYVYMPKKRVLPARMAVLAVAVNFVASLPGAVAALRQGRLNSRVPATILIAVGAFIPGLTSSLNRFGVTWSFFLGEFLGLLLIFVGFLVSVDVFRNVRIGITLWSRHPSASLESEVG
;
A
#
# COMPACT_ATOMS: atom_id res chain seq x y z
N MET A 1 -13.81 -11.39 22.81
CA MET A 1 -12.66 -11.70 21.93
C MET A 1 -12.96 -12.95 21.13
N THR A 2 -13.02 -12.86 19.80
CA THR A 2 -13.21 -14.04 18.95
C THR A 2 -11.84 -14.64 18.61
N PHE A 3 -11.76 -15.97 18.47
CA PHE A 3 -10.55 -16.68 18.06
C PHE A 3 -9.90 -16.10 16.78
N LEU A 4 -10.74 -15.63 15.84
CA LEU A 4 -10.31 -14.99 14.60
C LEU A 4 -9.54 -13.67 14.80
N ASN A 5 -9.83 -12.92 15.86
CA ASN A 5 -9.12 -11.68 16.19
C ASN A 5 -7.68 -11.89 16.67
N VAL A 6 -7.28 -13.14 16.91
CA VAL A 6 -5.92 -13.50 17.30
C VAL A 6 -5.20 -14.17 16.14
N VAL A 7 -5.87 -15.13 15.48
CA VAL A 7 -5.24 -15.92 14.42
C VAL A 7 -5.01 -15.12 13.14
N LEU A 8 -5.94 -14.27 12.73
CA LEU A 8 -5.79 -13.49 11.49
C LEU A 8 -4.66 -12.45 11.59
N PRO A 9 -4.52 -11.67 12.69
CA PRO A 9 -3.37 -10.79 12.85
C PRO A 9 -2.04 -11.53 12.97
N LEU A 10 -2.01 -12.68 13.67
CA LEU A 10 -0.80 -13.51 13.74
C LEU A 10 -0.38 -14.00 12.36
N GLY A 11 -1.33 -14.56 11.60
CA GLY A 11 -1.11 -15.01 10.23
C GLY A 11 -0.65 -13.88 9.32
N SER A 12 -1.25 -12.69 9.44
CA SER A 12 -0.84 -11.50 8.69
C SER A 12 0.57 -11.05 9.04
N SER A 13 0.92 -11.05 10.33
CA SER A 13 2.25 -10.67 10.81
C SER A 13 3.34 -11.61 10.28
N VAL A 14 3.14 -12.93 10.45
CA VAL A 14 4.08 -13.96 9.99
C VAL A 14 4.22 -13.93 8.47
N LEU A 15 3.10 -13.87 7.73
CA LEU A 15 3.11 -13.79 6.29
C LEU A 15 3.85 -12.54 5.81
N SER A 16 3.62 -11.39 6.45
CA SER A 16 4.26 -10.14 6.06
C SER A 16 5.76 -10.15 6.32
N PHE A 17 6.22 -10.71 7.44
CA PHE A 17 7.66 -10.83 7.70
C PHE A 17 8.35 -11.80 6.74
N ALA A 18 7.72 -12.94 6.45
CA ALA A 18 8.23 -13.88 5.44
C ALA A 18 8.33 -13.21 4.06
N PHE A 19 7.28 -12.48 3.67
CA PHE A 19 7.26 -11.74 2.42
C PHE A 19 8.32 -10.62 2.40
N ALA A 20 8.46 -9.85 3.48
CA ALA A 20 9.48 -8.82 3.63
C ALA A 20 10.89 -9.41 3.44
N ALA A 21 11.19 -10.56 4.05
CA ALA A 21 12.47 -11.23 3.91
C ALA A 21 12.77 -11.58 2.45
N MET A 22 11.78 -12.10 1.70
CA MET A 22 11.94 -12.41 0.28
C MET A 22 12.21 -11.15 -0.56
N VAL A 23 11.49 -10.05 -0.30
CA VAL A 23 11.67 -8.79 -1.03
C VAL A 23 13.02 -8.13 -0.70
N LEU A 24 13.44 -8.20 0.57
CA LEU A 24 14.73 -7.66 1.01
C LEU A 24 15.91 -8.48 0.50
N ASP A 25 15.78 -9.80 0.37
CA ASP A 25 16.77 -10.64 -0.31
C ASP A 25 16.91 -10.24 -1.79
N GLN A 26 15.79 -10.04 -2.49
CA GLN A 26 15.85 -9.52 -3.86
C GLN A 26 16.50 -8.14 -3.95
N TRP A 27 16.22 -7.25 -2.98
CA TRP A 27 16.89 -5.95 -2.89
C TRP A 27 18.39 -6.11 -2.66
N TRP A 28 18.81 -7.02 -1.78
CA TRP A 28 20.22 -7.26 -1.51
C TRP A 28 20.98 -7.65 -2.78
N GLN A 29 20.35 -8.47 -3.62
CA GLN A 29 20.92 -8.95 -4.89
C GLN A 29 20.89 -7.90 -6.01
N ARG A 30 19.79 -7.14 -6.15
CA ARG A 30 19.57 -6.24 -7.31
C ARG A 30 19.74 -4.74 -7.01
N ARG A 31 19.79 -4.38 -5.73
CA ARG A 31 19.95 -3.02 -5.18
C ARG A 31 18.97 -1.99 -5.74
N GLN A 32 17.75 -2.41 -6.09
CA GLN A 32 16.73 -1.51 -6.61
C GLN A 32 16.00 -0.77 -5.47
N GLY A 33 15.97 0.56 -5.52
CA GLY A 33 15.40 1.38 -4.44
C GLY A 33 13.93 1.07 -4.10
N PHE A 34 13.11 0.74 -5.10
CA PHE A 34 11.70 0.38 -4.86
C PHE A 34 11.53 -0.90 -4.03
N GLN A 35 12.43 -1.89 -4.18
CA GLN A 35 12.39 -3.14 -3.42
C GLN A 35 12.69 -2.90 -1.94
N LEU A 36 13.66 -2.02 -1.65
CA LEU A 36 13.95 -1.64 -0.26
C LEU A 36 12.72 -1.00 0.40
N VAL A 37 12.10 -0.04 -0.28
CA VAL A 37 10.95 0.69 0.28
C VAL A 37 9.73 -0.22 0.43
N TRP A 38 9.48 -1.13 -0.50
CA TRP A 38 8.46 -2.18 -0.31
C TRP A 38 8.79 -3.12 0.85
N GLY A 39 10.04 -3.56 0.98
CA GLY A 39 10.48 -4.38 2.12
C GLY A 39 10.25 -3.68 3.45
N ILE A 40 10.57 -2.39 3.56
CA ILE A 40 10.26 -1.55 4.73
C ILE A 40 8.75 -1.50 4.98
N GLY A 41 7.93 -1.26 3.94
CA GLY A 41 6.48 -1.25 4.06
C GLY A 41 5.90 -2.59 4.54
N LEU A 42 6.48 -3.72 4.13
CA LEU A 42 6.08 -5.06 4.59
C LEU A 42 6.53 -5.33 6.03
N VAL A 43 7.70 -4.86 6.45
CA VAL A 43 8.11 -4.88 7.86
C VAL A 43 7.12 -4.09 8.72
N TRP A 44 6.73 -2.89 8.28
CA TRP A 44 5.69 -2.10 8.93
C TRP A 44 4.38 -2.86 9.05
N TYR A 45 3.93 -3.51 7.98
CA TYR A 45 2.73 -4.33 8.02
C TYR A 45 2.88 -5.46 9.06
N GLY A 46 4.02 -6.15 9.07
CA GLY A 46 4.32 -7.21 10.03
C GLY A 46 4.23 -6.77 11.48
N ILE A 47 4.79 -5.60 11.81
CA ILE A 47 4.75 -5.02 13.16
C ILE A 47 3.33 -4.54 13.52
N ALA A 48 2.60 -3.93 12.58
CA ALA A 48 1.22 -3.49 12.83
C ALA A 48 0.31 -4.68 13.16
N ALA A 49 0.29 -5.71 12.32
CA ALA A 49 -0.47 -6.93 12.55
C ALA A 49 0.04 -7.72 13.78
N GLY A 50 1.34 -7.67 14.06
CA GLY A 50 1.93 -8.26 15.26
C GLY A 50 1.47 -7.56 16.54
N SER A 51 1.28 -6.23 16.49
CA SER A 51 0.74 -5.45 17.61
C SER A 51 -0.74 -5.78 17.87
N GLU A 52 -1.52 -6.02 16.82
CA GLU A 52 -2.91 -6.47 16.93
C GLU A 52 -3.02 -7.87 17.52
N PHE A 53 -2.18 -8.81 17.05
CA PHE A 53 -2.07 -10.15 17.65
C PHE A 53 -1.71 -10.03 19.13
N TRP A 54 -0.69 -9.25 19.46
CA TRP A 54 -0.23 -9.09 20.83
C TRP A 54 -1.34 -8.52 21.73
N GLY A 55 -1.98 -7.44 21.28
CA GLY A 55 -3.09 -6.80 21.98
C GLY A 55 -4.30 -7.73 22.16
N GLY A 56 -4.61 -8.53 21.14
CA GLY A 56 -5.72 -9.48 21.17
C GLY A 56 -5.46 -10.72 22.03
N ALA A 57 -4.22 -11.23 22.06
CA ALA A 57 -3.85 -12.46 22.77
C ALA A 57 -3.42 -12.23 24.22
N PHE A 58 -2.66 -11.17 24.47
CA PHE A 58 -1.99 -10.91 25.75
C PHE A 58 -2.50 -9.65 26.45
N GLY A 59 -3.39 -8.90 25.80
CA GLY A 59 -3.94 -7.65 26.31
C GLY A 59 -3.23 -6.42 25.73
N TRP A 60 -3.97 -5.31 25.72
CA TRP A 60 -3.48 -4.04 25.19
C TRP A 60 -2.70 -3.26 26.24
N SER A 61 -1.67 -2.58 25.78
CA SER A 61 -0.96 -1.54 26.51
C SER A 61 -0.86 -0.30 25.64
N GLU A 62 -0.61 0.85 26.27
CA GLU A 62 -0.45 2.11 25.54
C GLU A 62 0.66 2.02 24.47
N THR A 63 1.79 1.37 24.78
CA THR A 63 2.90 1.18 23.84
C THR A 63 2.51 0.36 22.62
N VAL A 64 1.81 -0.78 22.84
CA VAL A 64 1.34 -1.65 21.74
C VAL A 64 0.33 -0.90 20.88
N TYR A 65 -0.57 -0.14 21.52
CA TYR A 65 -1.58 0.66 20.83
C TYR A 65 -0.98 1.82 20.02
N ARG A 66 0.01 2.56 20.56
CA ARG A 66 0.74 3.60 19.82
C ARG A 66 1.53 3.01 18.65
N THR A 67 2.14 1.84 18.84
CA THR A 67 2.89 1.13 17.79
C THR A 67 1.97 0.71 16.65
N TRP A 68 0.85 0.05 16.99
CA TRP A 68 -0.20 -0.31 16.03
C TRP A 68 -0.67 0.92 15.25
N TYR A 69 -1.01 1.99 15.96
CA TYR A 69 -1.59 3.18 15.35
C TYR A 69 -0.60 3.90 14.44
N LEU A 70 0.63 4.13 14.90
CA LEU A 70 1.66 4.79 14.10
C LEU A 70 1.96 3.98 12.84
N ILE A 71 2.27 2.69 13.02
CA ILE A 71 2.77 1.87 11.93
C ILE A 71 1.63 1.50 10.98
N GLY A 72 0.53 0.97 11.51
CA GLY A 72 -0.63 0.54 10.74
C GLY A 72 -1.35 1.70 10.06
N ALA A 73 -1.71 2.75 10.82
CA ALA A 73 -2.55 3.82 10.29
C ALA A 73 -1.79 4.86 9.44
N PHE A 74 -0.45 4.93 9.53
CA PHE A 74 0.34 5.88 8.73
C PHE A 74 1.32 5.19 7.79
N PHE A 75 2.12 4.23 8.26
CA PHE A 75 3.30 3.80 7.51
C PHE A 75 3.04 2.69 6.49
N VAL A 76 2.17 1.72 6.78
CA VAL A 76 1.96 0.56 5.88
C VAL A 76 1.62 0.99 4.45
N ALA A 77 0.48 1.67 4.27
CA ALA A 77 0.01 2.07 2.95
C ALA A 77 0.98 3.07 2.29
N ALA A 78 1.49 4.04 3.07
CA ALA A 78 2.35 5.10 2.56
C ALA A 78 3.67 4.56 2.00
N TYR A 79 4.34 3.65 2.72
CA TYR A 79 5.61 3.08 2.27
C TYR A 79 5.41 2.06 1.13
N LEU A 80 4.36 1.23 1.18
CA LEU A 80 4.05 0.34 0.05
C LEU A 80 3.73 1.12 -1.23
N GLY A 81 2.95 2.20 -1.12
CA GLY A 81 2.70 3.14 -2.22
C GLY A 81 3.96 3.83 -2.70
N ALA A 82 4.83 4.27 -1.79
CA ALA A 82 6.08 4.95 -2.12
C ALA A 82 7.06 4.06 -2.90
N GLY A 83 7.13 2.76 -2.60
CA GLY A 83 7.89 1.81 -3.43
C GLY A 83 7.35 1.79 -4.87
N THR A 84 6.04 1.88 -5.07
CA THR A 84 5.42 1.95 -6.40
C THR A 84 5.74 3.28 -7.11
N VAL A 85 5.82 4.39 -6.37
CA VAL A 85 6.29 5.68 -6.90
C VAL A 85 7.72 5.57 -7.42
N LEU A 86 8.60 4.90 -6.69
CA LEU A 86 9.98 4.65 -7.10
C LEU A 86 10.08 3.71 -8.30
N LEU A 87 9.25 2.65 -8.34
CA LEU A 87 9.18 1.74 -9.49
C LEU A 87 8.82 2.49 -10.77
N LEU A 88 7.87 3.42 -10.67
CA LEU A 88 7.33 4.16 -11.81
C LEU A 88 8.00 5.53 -12.03
N ALA A 89 9.14 5.79 -11.39
CA ALA A 89 9.81 7.10 -11.38
C ALA A 89 10.18 7.64 -12.78
N LYS A 90 10.36 6.77 -13.78
CA LYS A 90 10.67 7.17 -15.17
C LYS A 90 9.44 7.51 -16.01
N THR A 91 8.24 7.28 -15.48
CA THR A 91 6.97 7.45 -16.17
C THR A 91 6.30 8.79 -15.82
N ARG A 92 5.14 9.07 -16.41
CA ARG A 92 4.31 10.24 -16.05
C ARG A 92 3.42 9.99 -14.83
N PHE A 93 3.61 8.87 -14.12
CA PHE A 93 2.83 8.52 -12.93
C PHE A 93 2.94 9.57 -11.81
N GLY A 94 4.04 10.34 -11.77
CA GLY A 94 4.19 11.43 -10.81
C GLY A 94 3.08 12.49 -10.83
N TYR A 95 2.37 12.70 -11.96
CA TYR A 95 1.18 13.56 -11.97
C TYR A 95 0.05 13.00 -11.11
N PHE A 96 -0.14 11.68 -11.16
CA PHE A 96 -1.12 10.99 -10.32
C PHE A 96 -0.70 11.05 -8.86
N VAL A 97 0.59 10.81 -8.56
CA VAL A 97 1.14 10.91 -7.19
C VAL A 97 0.92 12.29 -6.58
N GLY A 98 1.25 13.36 -7.31
CA GLY A 98 1.00 14.71 -6.83
C GLY A 98 -0.48 14.97 -6.62
N GLY A 99 -1.35 14.50 -7.53
CA GLY A 99 -2.80 14.59 -7.37
C GLY A 99 -3.34 13.87 -6.13
N THR A 100 -2.85 12.67 -5.81
CA THR A 100 -3.29 11.93 -4.60
C THR A 100 -2.78 12.57 -3.31
N VAL A 101 -1.57 13.15 -3.32
CA VAL A 101 -1.05 13.94 -2.19
C VAL A 101 -1.92 15.17 -1.95
N LEU A 102 -2.25 15.93 -2.99
CA LEU A 102 -3.16 17.10 -2.91
C LEU A 102 -4.54 16.69 -2.39
N PHE A 103 -5.10 15.61 -2.94
CA PHE A 103 -6.41 15.11 -2.53
C PHE A 103 -6.43 14.64 -1.08
N GLY A 104 -5.39 13.92 -0.63
CA GLY A 104 -5.22 13.52 0.75
C GLY A 104 -5.14 14.72 1.70
N GLY A 105 -4.35 15.74 1.34
CA GLY A 105 -4.27 17.00 2.09
C GLY A 105 -5.61 17.73 2.18
N LEU A 106 -6.35 17.82 1.07
CA LEU A 106 -7.67 18.45 1.03
C LEU A 106 -8.65 17.72 1.95
N LEU A 107 -8.67 16.39 1.95
CA LEU A 107 -9.53 15.63 2.85
C LEU A 107 -9.16 15.84 4.32
N SER A 108 -7.87 15.97 4.64
CA SER A 108 -7.44 16.32 6.00
C SER A 108 -7.97 17.69 6.42
N LEU A 109 -7.90 18.69 5.54
CA LEU A 109 -8.47 20.03 5.76
C LEU A 109 -9.98 19.98 6.01
N LEU A 110 -10.72 19.27 5.17
CA LEU A 110 -12.17 19.19 5.27
C LEU A 110 -12.60 18.47 6.55
N PHE A 111 -11.95 17.36 6.89
CA PHE A 111 -12.26 16.62 8.11
C PHE A 111 -11.84 17.35 9.37
N SER A 112 -10.74 18.12 9.36
CA SER A 112 -10.30 18.87 10.55
C SER A 112 -11.24 19.98 10.97
N HIS A 113 -12.07 20.48 10.04
CA HIS A 113 -13.11 21.48 10.29
C HIS A 113 -14.49 20.87 10.54
N SER A 114 -14.61 19.54 10.48
CA SER A 114 -15.87 18.87 10.79
C SER A 114 -16.07 18.77 12.31
N PRO A 115 -17.31 18.80 12.82
CA PRO A 115 -17.61 18.59 14.24
C PRO A 115 -17.09 17.26 14.81
N ARG A 116 -16.74 16.30 13.94
CA ARG A 116 -16.22 14.97 14.31
C ARG A 116 -14.79 15.01 14.85
N TYR A 117 -14.03 16.08 14.60
CA TYR A 117 -12.64 16.21 15.02
C TYR A 117 -12.37 17.56 15.71
N PRO A 118 -12.91 17.76 16.93
CA PRO A 118 -12.71 19.01 17.67
C PRO A 118 -11.21 19.24 17.95
N GLY A 119 -10.76 20.49 17.81
CA GLY A 119 -9.36 20.89 18.04
C GLY A 119 -8.38 20.47 16.94
N ALA A 120 -8.85 19.91 15.81
CA ALA A 120 -7.98 19.43 14.73
C ALA A 120 -7.61 20.49 13.68
N ALA A 121 -8.22 21.68 13.72
CA ALA A 121 -8.12 22.69 12.66
C ALA A 121 -6.66 23.05 12.29
N THR A 122 -5.82 23.33 13.29
CA THR A 122 -4.40 23.66 13.06
C THR A 122 -3.66 22.52 12.38
N ALA A 123 -3.84 21.28 12.85
CA ALA A 123 -3.18 20.11 12.27
C ALA A 123 -3.63 19.86 10.83
N GLY A 124 -4.93 20.03 10.53
CA GLY A 124 -5.44 19.93 9.16
C GLY A 124 -4.93 21.02 8.22
N ASN A 125 -4.88 22.27 8.69
CA ASN A 125 -4.34 23.41 7.93
C ASN A 125 -2.86 23.21 7.58
N VAL A 126 -2.04 22.85 8.57
CA VAL A 126 -0.60 22.58 8.37
C VAL A 126 -0.39 21.42 7.39
N THR A 127 -1.17 20.35 7.55
CA THR A 127 -1.09 19.17 6.68
C THR A 127 -1.49 19.50 5.25
N PHE A 128 -2.55 20.28 5.06
CA PHE A 128 -2.94 20.76 3.75
C PHE A 128 -1.86 21.62 3.11
N ALA A 129 -1.25 22.55 3.86
CA ALA A 129 -0.16 23.38 3.34
C ALA A 129 1.05 22.53 2.88
N ILE A 130 1.47 21.55 3.69
CA ILE A 130 2.55 20.62 3.34
C ILE A 130 2.18 19.79 2.10
N ALA A 131 0.97 19.24 2.06
CA ALA A 131 0.49 18.45 0.92
C ALA A 131 0.33 19.30 -0.35
N LEU A 132 -0.07 20.57 -0.22
CA LEU A 132 -0.19 21.51 -1.33
C LEU A 132 1.18 21.79 -1.96
N VAL A 133 2.15 22.19 -1.14
CA VAL A 133 3.52 22.45 -1.58
C VAL A 133 4.16 21.18 -2.15
N GLY A 134 4.05 20.06 -1.43
CA GLY A 134 4.60 18.77 -1.86
C GLY A 134 3.98 18.26 -3.15
N GLY A 135 2.66 18.30 -3.26
CA GLY A 135 1.92 17.86 -4.46
C GLY A 135 2.24 18.70 -5.70
N ILE A 136 2.29 20.03 -5.56
CA ILE A 136 2.71 20.93 -6.63
C ILE A 136 4.16 20.65 -7.04
N ALA A 137 5.07 20.49 -6.06
CA ALA A 137 6.47 20.19 -6.34
C ALA A 137 6.64 18.86 -7.09
N ILE A 138 5.89 17.82 -6.73
CA ILE A 138 5.89 16.52 -7.43
C ILE A 138 5.37 16.69 -8.86
N ILE A 139 4.28 17.44 -9.07
CA ILE A 139 3.71 17.70 -10.40
C ILE A 139 4.69 18.47 -11.30
N ALA A 140 5.27 19.56 -10.78
CA ALA A 140 6.25 20.38 -11.49
C ALA A 140 7.52 19.59 -11.82
N ALA A 141 8.01 18.78 -10.87
CA ALA A 141 9.13 17.87 -11.11
C ALA A 141 8.77 16.79 -12.15
N THR A 142 7.53 16.30 -12.19
CA THR A 142 7.12 15.32 -13.21
C THR A 142 7.18 15.89 -14.62
N ALA A 143 6.84 17.17 -14.78
CA ALA A 143 6.90 17.88 -16.05
C ALA A 143 8.35 18.10 -16.54
N SER A 144 9.27 18.38 -15.61
CA SER A 144 10.66 18.76 -15.91
C SER A 144 11.64 17.58 -15.83
N ARG A 145 11.67 16.85 -14.71
CA ARG A 145 12.58 15.75 -14.39
C ARG A 145 11.84 14.64 -13.64
N ARG A 146 11.25 13.69 -14.37
CA ARG A 146 10.39 12.63 -13.83
C ARG A 146 10.97 11.90 -12.62
N GLU A 147 12.26 11.56 -12.66
CA GLU A 147 12.93 10.85 -11.55
C GLU A 147 13.05 11.70 -10.28
N LEU A 148 13.12 13.04 -10.41
CA LEU A 148 13.14 13.95 -9.27
C LEU A 148 11.79 13.95 -8.53
N ALA A 149 10.67 13.76 -9.24
CA ALA A 149 9.35 13.71 -8.63
C ALA A 149 9.25 12.60 -7.57
N ALA A 150 9.84 11.42 -7.85
CA ALA A 150 9.87 10.32 -6.89
C ALA A 150 10.73 10.65 -5.66
N ARG A 151 11.86 11.34 -5.83
CA ARG A 151 12.72 11.77 -4.71
C ARG A 151 12.03 12.82 -3.83
N ILE A 152 11.32 13.77 -4.45
CA ILE A 152 10.51 14.75 -3.71
C ILE A 152 9.40 14.04 -2.93
N ALA A 153 8.68 13.11 -3.56
CA ALA A 153 7.64 12.33 -2.87
C ALA A 153 8.20 11.56 -1.66
N MET A 154 9.38 10.94 -1.80
CA MET A 154 10.07 10.30 -0.67
C MET A 154 10.46 11.29 0.43
N GLY A 155 10.99 12.46 0.06
CA GLY A 155 11.34 13.50 1.03
C GLY A 155 10.13 14.00 1.82
N VAL A 156 9.02 14.28 1.12
CA VAL A 156 7.74 14.67 1.74
C VAL A 156 7.25 13.57 2.70
N LEU A 157 7.30 12.30 2.28
CA LEU A 157 6.90 11.19 3.13
C LEU A 157 7.77 11.09 4.39
N VAL A 158 9.10 11.20 4.27
CA VAL A 158 10.01 11.13 5.45
C VAL A 158 9.74 12.26 6.43
N VAL A 159 9.62 13.51 5.95
CA VAL A 159 9.33 14.66 6.81
C VAL A 159 7.98 14.49 7.50
N ALA A 160 6.96 14.06 6.75
CA ALA A 160 5.64 13.81 7.31
C ALA A 160 5.68 12.66 8.35
N SER A 161 6.42 11.58 8.08
CA SER A 161 6.59 10.44 8.99
C SER A 161 7.21 10.86 10.33
N ILE A 162 8.20 11.75 10.31
CA ILE A 162 8.80 12.31 11.54
C ILE A 162 7.76 13.12 12.32
N GLY A 163 7.01 13.99 11.63
CA GLY A 163 5.97 14.82 12.25
C GLY A 163 4.87 14.00 12.90
N VAL A 164 4.30 13.01 12.19
CA VAL A 164 3.26 12.14 12.77
C VAL A 164 3.82 11.20 13.83
N GLY A 165 5.08 10.76 13.70
CA GLY A 165 5.77 9.98 14.74
C GLY A 165 5.87 10.76 16.04
N TYR A 166 6.32 12.01 16.00
CA TYR A 166 6.34 12.90 17.16
C TYR A 166 4.93 13.05 17.77
N LEU A 167 3.93 13.41 16.97
CA LEU A 167 2.56 13.60 17.44
C LEU A 167 1.96 12.33 18.05
N VAL A 168 2.17 11.16 17.45
CA VAL A 168 1.66 9.89 17.97
C VAL A 168 2.39 9.47 19.25
N LEU A 169 3.66 9.82 19.43
CA LEU A 169 4.40 9.49 20.65
C LEU A 169 4.07 10.44 21.80
N THR A 170 3.80 11.72 21.53
CA THR A 170 3.56 12.73 22.58
C THR A 170 2.10 13.02 22.86
N ALA A 171 1.16 12.58 22.01
CA ALA A 171 -0.26 12.85 22.23
C ALA A 171 -0.75 12.26 23.55
N PRO A 172 -1.52 12.99 24.37
CA PRO A 172 -2.09 12.46 25.60
C PRO A 172 -3.19 11.45 25.27
N LEU A 173 -3.13 10.28 25.90
CA LEU A 173 -4.15 9.25 25.82
C LEU A 173 -4.82 9.14 27.19
N GLN A 174 -6.15 9.20 27.22
CA GLN A 174 -6.89 8.99 28.47
C GLN A 174 -6.78 7.53 28.89
N ALA A 175 -6.76 7.27 30.20
CA ALA A 175 -6.79 5.91 30.73
C ALA A 175 -7.97 5.13 30.12
N PRO A 176 -7.74 3.89 29.63
CA PRO A 176 -6.58 3.05 29.90
C PRO A 176 -5.35 3.28 28.99
N GLY A 177 -5.44 4.15 27.97
CA GLY A 177 -4.35 4.39 27.01
C GLY A 177 -4.53 3.68 25.66
N TRP A 178 -5.68 3.04 25.43
CA TRP A 178 -6.06 2.38 24.18
C TRP A 178 -7.58 2.35 24.03
N ALA A 179 -8.06 2.11 22.81
CA ALA A 179 -9.50 1.96 22.53
C ALA A 179 -9.76 0.79 21.57
N LEU A 180 -10.78 0.00 21.91
CA LEU A 180 -11.27 -1.11 21.10
C LEU A 180 -12.76 -0.89 20.82
N ASP A 181 -13.24 -1.46 19.71
CA ASP A 181 -14.67 -1.57 19.43
C ASP A 181 -15.36 -2.42 20.52
N SER A 182 -16.48 -1.96 21.08
CA SER A 182 -17.14 -2.64 22.19
C SER A 182 -17.72 -4.01 21.82
N ASN A 183 -18.05 -4.22 20.54
CA ASN A 183 -18.67 -5.44 20.05
C ASN A 183 -17.61 -6.39 19.52
N THR A 184 -16.79 -5.91 18.58
CA THR A 184 -15.83 -6.77 17.88
C THR A 184 -14.47 -6.84 18.56
N HIS A 185 -14.17 -5.93 19.50
CA HIS A 185 -12.88 -5.83 20.19
C HIS A 185 -11.68 -5.57 19.26
N VAL A 186 -11.94 -5.12 18.03
CA VAL A 186 -10.90 -4.67 17.08
C VAL A 186 -10.37 -3.31 17.56
N PRO A 187 -9.06 -3.03 17.46
CA PRO A 187 -8.53 -1.73 17.81
C PRO A 187 -9.09 -0.62 16.92
N VAL A 188 -9.45 0.50 17.55
CA VAL A 188 -10.00 1.67 16.86
C VAL A 188 -9.21 2.89 17.27
N GLY A 189 -8.97 3.81 16.33
CA GLY A 189 -8.18 5.03 16.59
C GLY A 189 -8.80 6.04 17.55
N ALA A 190 -9.88 5.70 18.26
CA ALA A 190 -10.68 6.62 19.05
C ALA A 190 -9.96 7.16 20.30
N ALA A 191 -8.97 6.44 20.83
CA ALA A 191 -8.19 6.94 21.98
C ALA A 191 -7.32 8.15 21.61
N PHE A 192 -6.94 8.30 20.32
CA PHE A 192 -6.12 9.43 19.90
C PHE A 192 -6.96 10.71 19.74
N PRO A 193 -6.40 11.88 20.10
CA PRO A 193 -7.03 13.17 19.82
C PRO A 193 -7.32 13.39 18.34
N GLY A 194 -8.35 14.19 18.04
CA GLY A 194 -8.79 14.46 16.67
C GLY A 194 -7.68 15.01 15.76
N TYR A 195 -6.78 15.82 16.30
CA TYR A 195 -5.65 16.40 15.56
C TYR A 195 -4.64 15.36 15.08
N VAL A 196 -4.54 14.19 15.72
CA VAL A 196 -3.71 13.07 15.22
C VAL A 196 -4.49 12.25 14.20
N ARG A 197 -5.76 11.97 14.51
CA ARG A 197 -6.61 11.09 13.69
C ARG A 197 -6.82 11.63 12.27
N VAL A 198 -6.96 12.95 12.12
CA VAL A 198 -7.18 13.60 10.82
C VAL A 198 -5.97 13.47 9.87
N LEU A 199 -4.79 13.17 10.40
CA LEU A 199 -3.54 13.04 9.64
C LEU A 199 -3.41 11.67 8.96
N THR A 200 -4.14 10.66 9.43
CA THR A 200 -4.10 9.29 8.86
C THR A 200 -4.62 9.24 7.42
N GLY A 201 -5.55 10.14 7.06
CA GLY A 201 -6.16 10.22 5.74
C GLY A 201 -5.13 10.39 4.62
N PRO A 202 -4.35 11.48 4.61
CA PRO A 202 -3.32 11.73 3.60
C PRO A 202 -2.39 10.55 3.33
N PHE A 203 -1.85 9.92 4.38
CA PHE A 203 -0.91 8.80 4.26
C PHE A 203 -1.56 7.58 3.59
N ASN A 204 -2.74 7.18 4.08
CA ASN A 204 -3.44 6.02 3.54
C ASN A 204 -3.97 6.27 2.13
N ILE A 205 -4.57 7.43 1.89
CA ILE A 205 -5.14 7.76 0.58
C ILE A 205 -4.03 7.84 -0.47
N ALA A 206 -2.98 8.62 -0.21
CA ALA A 206 -1.88 8.73 -1.16
C ALA A 206 -1.19 7.39 -1.38
N GLY A 207 -0.86 6.67 -0.30
CA GLY A 207 -0.19 5.38 -0.35
C GLY A 207 -1.00 4.29 -1.07
N ALA A 208 -2.24 4.06 -0.63
CA ALA A 208 -3.10 3.02 -1.18
C ALA A 208 -3.46 3.31 -2.64
N LEU A 209 -3.82 4.56 -2.99
CA LEU A 209 -4.12 4.90 -4.38
C LEU A 209 -2.88 4.71 -5.27
N CYS A 210 -1.67 5.09 -4.81
CA CYS A 210 -0.45 4.85 -5.57
C CYS A 210 -0.18 3.35 -5.79
N LEU A 211 -0.41 2.52 -4.76
CA LEU A 211 -0.23 1.07 -4.86
C LEU A 211 -1.25 0.42 -5.81
N ILE A 212 -2.54 0.73 -5.64
CA ILE A 212 -3.64 0.18 -6.45
C ILE A 212 -3.51 0.61 -7.90
N PHE A 213 -3.45 1.91 -8.15
CA PHE A 213 -3.39 2.43 -9.52
C PHE A 213 -2.03 2.20 -10.17
N GLY A 214 -0.95 2.10 -9.41
CA GLY A 214 0.34 1.69 -9.94
C GLY A 214 0.35 0.22 -10.37
N GLY A 215 -0.35 -0.67 -9.65
CA GLY A 215 -0.60 -2.05 -10.07
C GLY A 215 -1.42 -2.11 -11.36
N ILE A 216 -2.55 -1.39 -11.43
CA ILE A 216 -3.39 -1.30 -12.63
C ILE A 216 -2.62 -0.73 -13.82
N TYR A 217 -1.85 0.35 -13.60
CA TYR A 217 -0.99 0.95 -14.62
C TYR A 217 0.05 -0.05 -15.12
N SER A 218 0.68 -0.81 -14.23
CA SER A 218 1.64 -1.85 -14.60
C SER A 218 0.97 -2.95 -15.43
N ALA A 219 -0.21 -3.43 -15.05
CA ALA A 219 -0.98 -4.40 -15.83
C ALA A 219 -1.27 -3.88 -17.25
N TYR A 220 -1.71 -2.62 -17.36
CA TYR A 220 -1.94 -1.96 -18.66
C TYR A 220 -0.71 -1.94 -19.55
N VAL A 221 0.48 -1.73 -18.95
CA VAL A 221 1.73 -1.64 -19.71
C VAL A 221 2.12 -2.98 -20.33
N TYR A 222 1.88 -4.10 -19.63
CA TYR A 222 2.30 -5.45 -20.07
C TYR A 222 1.23 -6.25 -20.83
N MET A 223 -0.05 -5.88 -20.76
CA MET A 223 -1.10 -6.59 -21.49
C MET A 223 -1.20 -6.18 -22.97
N PRO A 224 -1.80 -7.03 -23.84
CA PRO A 224 -2.07 -6.66 -25.24
C PRO A 224 -2.92 -5.40 -25.34
N LYS A 225 -2.45 -4.37 -26.06
CA LYS A 225 -3.05 -3.03 -26.03
C LYS A 225 -4.04 -2.82 -27.19
N LYS A 226 -5.26 -2.41 -26.85
CA LYS A 226 -6.23 -1.82 -27.78
C LYS A 226 -6.40 -0.34 -27.45
N ARG A 227 -5.98 0.54 -28.37
CA ARG A 227 -6.05 2.00 -28.20
C ARG A 227 -7.28 2.54 -28.93
N VAL A 228 -8.34 2.82 -28.18
CA VAL A 228 -9.59 3.41 -28.68
C VAL A 228 -9.54 4.93 -28.60
N LEU A 229 -8.93 5.48 -27.54
CA LEU A 229 -8.77 6.92 -27.34
C LEU A 229 -7.31 7.36 -27.47
N PRO A 230 -7.05 8.56 -28.02
CA PRO A 230 -5.72 9.11 -28.14
C PRO A 230 -5.16 9.54 -26.78
N ALA A 231 -3.84 9.41 -26.61
CA ALA A 231 -3.16 9.70 -25.34
C ALA A 231 -3.36 11.14 -24.82
N ARG A 232 -3.71 12.10 -25.69
CA ARG A 232 -4.02 13.48 -25.31
C ARG A 232 -5.21 13.62 -24.34
N MET A 233 -6.11 12.63 -24.31
CA MET A 233 -7.24 12.59 -23.37
C MET A 233 -6.84 12.07 -21.97
N ALA A 234 -5.54 11.92 -21.71
CA ALA A 234 -4.95 11.64 -20.40
C ALA A 234 -5.64 10.49 -19.65
N VAL A 235 -6.20 10.75 -18.46
CA VAL A 235 -6.82 9.74 -17.58
C VAL A 235 -7.95 9.00 -18.28
N LEU A 236 -8.78 9.71 -19.07
CA LEU A 236 -9.88 9.10 -19.82
C LEU A 236 -9.35 8.10 -20.85
N ALA A 237 -8.25 8.45 -21.53
CA ALA A 237 -7.61 7.53 -22.47
C ALA A 237 -7.06 6.28 -21.76
N VAL A 238 -6.43 6.44 -20.59
CA VAL A 238 -5.92 5.29 -19.82
C VAL A 238 -7.07 4.37 -19.39
N ALA A 239 -8.14 4.93 -18.83
CA ALA A 239 -9.28 4.14 -18.36
C ALA A 239 -9.99 3.40 -19.51
N VAL A 240 -10.34 4.09 -20.59
CA VAL A 240 -11.04 3.49 -21.73
C VAL A 240 -10.16 2.48 -22.45
N ASN A 241 -8.88 2.81 -22.68
CA ASN A 241 -7.96 1.88 -23.34
C ASN A 241 -7.66 0.65 -22.48
N PHE A 242 -7.64 0.80 -21.14
CA PHE A 242 -7.51 -0.34 -20.23
C PHE A 242 -8.68 -1.30 -20.41
N VAL A 243 -9.91 -0.82 -20.30
CA VAL A 243 -11.12 -1.65 -20.45
C VAL A 243 -11.17 -2.28 -21.85
N ALA A 244 -10.87 -1.52 -22.89
CA ALA A 244 -10.86 -2.01 -24.27
C ALA A 244 -9.81 -3.11 -24.52
N SER A 245 -8.75 -3.17 -23.70
CA SER A 245 -7.68 -4.16 -23.81
C SER A 245 -7.97 -5.46 -23.04
N LEU A 246 -8.95 -5.46 -22.13
CA LEU A 246 -9.28 -6.63 -21.30
C LEU A 246 -9.68 -7.88 -22.11
N PRO A 247 -10.51 -7.81 -23.16
CA PRO A 247 -10.87 -9.01 -23.93
C PRO A 247 -9.64 -9.68 -24.55
N GLY A 248 -8.70 -8.88 -25.08
CA GLY A 248 -7.43 -9.39 -25.61
C GLY A 248 -6.54 -10.00 -24.54
N ALA A 249 -6.50 -9.39 -23.34
CA ALA A 249 -5.77 -9.94 -22.20
C ALA A 249 -6.37 -11.27 -21.73
N VAL A 250 -7.70 -11.40 -21.69
CA VAL A 250 -8.39 -12.66 -21.33
C VAL A 250 -8.13 -13.74 -22.37
N ALA A 251 -8.19 -13.41 -23.66
CA ALA A 251 -7.85 -14.36 -24.72
C ALA A 251 -6.39 -14.83 -24.62
N ALA A 252 -5.46 -13.91 -24.38
CA ALA A 252 -4.05 -14.24 -24.18
C ALA A 252 -3.81 -15.09 -22.91
N LEU A 253 -4.57 -14.84 -21.83
CA LEU A 253 -4.50 -15.64 -20.60
C LEU A 253 -4.95 -17.07 -20.85
N ARG A 254 -6.10 -17.26 -21.53
CA ARG A 254 -6.63 -18.59 -21.89
C ARG A 254 -5.68 -19.37 -22.80
N GLN A 255 -4.90 -18.68 -23.61
CA GLN A 255 -3.91 -19.27 -24.52
C GLN A 255 -2.54 -19.50 -23.85
N GLY A 256 -2.35 -19.14 -22.58
CA GLY A 256 -1.05 -19.24 -21.90
C GLY A 256 0.01 -18.27 -22.42
N ARG A 257 -0.38 -17.21 -23.14
CA ARG A 257 0.52 -16.23 -23.79
C ARG A 257 0.60 -14.89 -23.05
N LEU A 258 -0.18 -14.71 -21.99
CA LEU A 258 -0.19 -13.46 -21.23
C LEU A 258 1.07 -13.35 -20.37
N ASN A 259 1.69 -12.16 -20.39
CA ASN A 259 2.83 -11.87 -19.52
C ASN A 259 2.43 -12.03 -18.04
N SER A 260 3.21 -12.79 -17.26
CA SER A 260 2.94 -13.08 -15.84
C SER A 260 2.78 -11.83 -14.97
N ARG A 261 3.37 -10.70 -15.37
CA ARG A 261 3.24 -9.41 -14.69
C ARG A 261 1.82 -8.88 -14.70
N VAL A 262 0.99 -9.24 -15.70
CA VAL A 262 -0.39 -8.77 -15.79
C VAL A 262 -1.26 -9.34 -14.66
N PRO A 263 -1.45 -10.66 -14.51
CA PRO A 263 -2.22 -11.21 -13.40
C PRO A 263 -1.56 -10.88 -12.04
N ALA A 264 -0.22 -10.88 -11.95
CA ALA A 264 0.50 -10.50 -10.73
C ALA A 264 0.14 -9.08 -10.24
N THR A 265 0.22 -8.09 -11.12
CA THR A 265 -0.04 -6.69 -10.74
C THR A 265 -1.52 -6.39 -10.52
N ILE A 266 -2.42 -7.14 -11.15
CA ILE A 266 -3.86 -7.11 -10.83
C ILE A 266 -4.11 -7.68 -9.43
N LEU A 267 -3.51 -8.82 -9.08
CA LEU A 267 -3.62 -9.41 -7.74
C LEU A 267 -3.09 -8.45 -6.67
N ILE A 268 -1.96 -7.79 -6.91
CA ILE A 268 -1.42 -6.76 -6.03
C ILE A 268 -2.39 -5.57 -5.89
N ALA A 269 -2.99 -5.10 -7.00
CA ALA A 269 -3.94 -3.99 -6.96
C ALA A 269 -5.22 -4.35 -6.18
N VAL A 270 -5.77 -5.55 -6.39
CA VAL A 270 -6.93 -6.05 -5.64
C VAL A 270 -6.58 -6.24 -4.17
N GLY A 271 -5.43 -6.86 -3.87
CA GLY A 271 -4.95 -7.06 -2.51
C GLY A 271 -4.71 -5.75 -1.76
N ALA A 272 -4.26 -4.69 -2.45
CA ALA A 272 -4.13 -3.35 -1.88
C ALA A 272 -5.47 -2.64 -1.67
N PHE A 273 -6.49 -2.95 -2.48
CA PHE A 273 -7.81 -2.35 -2.38
C PHE A 273 -8.61 -2.88 -1.17
N ILE A 274 -8.51 -4.17 -0.87
CA ILE A 274 -9.31 -4.83 0.18
C ILE A 274 -9.12 -4.17 1.57
N PRO A 275 -7.89 -3.99 2.10
CA PRO A 275 -7.68 -3.33 3.39
C PRO A 275 -8.15 -1.87 3.38
N GLY A 276 -8.03 -1.18 2.25
CA GLY A 276 -8.55 0.19 2.09
C GLY A 276 -10.07 0.25 2.24
N LEU A 277 -10.78 -0.75 1.70
CA LEU A 277 -12.23 -0.88 1.84
C LEU A 277 -12.64 -1.25 3.27
N THR A 278 -12.00 -2.25 3.88
CA THR A 278 -12.35 -2.68 5.24
C THR A 278 -11.97 -1.64 6.30
N SER A 279 -10.87 -0.90 6.12
CA SER A 279 -10.51 0.25 6.95
C SER A 279 -11.53 1.41 6.81
N SER A 280 -12.05 1.64 5.60
CA SER A 280 -13.11 2.63 5.40
C SER A 280 -14.41 2.20 6.10
N LEU A 281 -14.78 0.93 6.01
CA LEU A 281 -15.93 0.36 6.73
C LEU A 281 -15.78 0.47 8.25
N ASN A 282 -14.57 0.28 8.79
CA ASN A 282 -14.27 0.50 10.21
C ASN A 282 -14.64 1.93 10.66
N ARG A 283 -14.38 2.95 9.83
CA ARG A 283 -14.77 4.35 10.14
C ARG A 283 -16.28 4.57 10.23
N PHE A 284 -17.08 3.69 9.63
CA PHE A 284 -18.54 3.67 9.69
C PHE A 284 -19.09 2.68 10.75
N GLY A 285 -18.23 2.11 11.59
CA GLY A 285 -18.62 1.19 12.67
C GLY A 285 -18.73 -0.28 12.24
N VAL A 286 -18.38 -0.61 11.00
CA VAL A 286 -18.35 -2.00 10.51
C VAL A 286 -16.93 -2.55 10.69
N THR A 287 -16.68 -3.15 11.85
CA THR A 287 -15.33 -3.54 12.30
C THR A 287 -15.03 -5.03 12.16
N TRP A 288 -16.04 -5.88 11.95
CA TRP A 288 -15.88 -7.34 11.90
C TRP A 288 -14.99 -7.85 10.75
N SER A 289 -14.91 -7.10 9.65
CA SER A 289 -14.16 -7.50 8.45
C SER A 289 -12.72 -6.97 8.44
N PHE A 290 -12.30 -6.25 9.48
CA PHE A 290 -11.01 -5.56 9.52
C PHE A 290 -9.83 -6.52 9.34
N PHE A 291 -9.64 -7.46 10.26
CA PHE A 291 -8.54 -8.43 10.20
C PHE A 291 -8.62 -9.39 9.01
N LEU A 292 -9.84 -9.73 8.59
CA LEU A 292 -10.04 -10.58 7.42
C LEU A 292 -9.59 -9.86 6.13
N GLY A 293 -9.95 -8.59 6.00
CA GLY A 293 -9.55 -7.76 4.87
C GLY A 293 -8.05 -7.55 4.81
N GLU A 294 -7.42 -7.33 5.96
CA GLU A 294 -5.96 -7.22 6.06
C GLU A 294 -5.27 -8.51 5.63
N PHE A 295 -5.65 -9.66 6.21
CA PHE A 295 -5.04 -10.93 5.87
C PHE A 295 -5.23 -11.29 4.39
N LEU A 296 -6.47 -11.17 3.88
CA LEU A 296 -6.79 -11.48 2.49
C LEU A 296 -6.07 -10.53 1.53
N GLY A 297 -6.02 -9.24 1.87
CA GLY A 297 -5.31 -8.23 1.10
C GLY A 297 -3.83 -8.56 0.96
N LEU A 298 -3.17 -8.81 2.10
CA LEU A 298 -1.75 -9.21 2.13
C LEU A 298 -1.50 -10.51 1.38
N LEU A 299 -2.36 -11.52 1.56
CA LEU A 299 -2.26 -12.80 0.86
C LEU A 299 -2.32 -12.62 -0.66
N LEU A 300 -3.24 -11.79 -1.18
CA LEU A 300 -3.32 -11.52 -2.61
C LEU A 300 -2.10 -10.76 -3.13
N ILE A 301 -1.57 -9.78 -2.37
CA ILE A 301 -0.32 -9.09 -2.74
C ILE A 301 0.83 -10.11 -2.78
N PHE A 302 0.93 -11.00 -1.80
CA PHE A 302 1.96 -12.02 -1.73
C PHE A 302 1.87 -13.02 -2.90
N VAL A 303 0.67 -13.55 -3.18
CA VAL A 303 0.44 -14.43 -4.34
C VAL A 303 0.79 -13.69 -5.64
N GLY A 304 0.38 -12.43 -5.78
CA GLY A 304 0.76 -11.60 -6.94
C GLY A 304 2.27 -11.46 -7.09
N PHE A 305 2.99 -11.26 -5.99
CA PHE A 305 4.45 -11.23 -6.00
C PHE A 305 5.06 -12.58 -6.42
N LEU A 306 4.57 -13.71 -5.88
CA LEU A 306 5.07 -15.03 -6.27
C LEU A 306 4.85 -15.31 -7.77
N VAL A 307 3.69 -14.92 -8.31
CA VAL A 307 3.39 -15.03 -9.76
C VAL A 307 4.34 -14.18 -10.59
N SER A 308 4.76 -13.01 -10.07
CA SER A 308 5.70 -12.10 -10.74
C SER A 308 7.15 -12.64 -10.77
N VAL A 309 7.51 -13.54 -9.84
CA VAL A 309 8.90 -14.00 -9.59
C VAL A 309 9.26 -15.30 -10.34
N ASP A 310 8.46 -15.73 -11.31
CA ASP A 310 8.64 -16.95 -12.12
C ASP A 310 8.09 -18.22 -11.47
N VAL A 311 6.79 -18.44 -11.68
CA VAL A 311 6.16 -19.78 -11.65
C VAL A 311 6.39 -20.37 -13.05
N PHE A 312 7.43 -21.12 -13.35
CA PHE A 312 8.33 -21.87 -12.48
C PHE A 312 9.75 -21.74 -13.02
N ARG A 313 10.71 -21.25 -12.21
CA ARG A 313 12.08 -21.71 -12.43
C ARG A 313 12.97 -21.80 -11.20
N ASN A 314 12.96 -20.86 -10.25
CA ASN A 314 13.88 -20.98 -9.10
C ASN A 314 13.37 -20.21 -7.88
N VAL A 315 12.90 -20.93 -6.86
CA VAL A 315 12.82 -20.36 -5.51
C VAL A 315 14.18 -20.62 -4.84
N ARG A 316 14.97 -19.57 -4.64
CA ARG A 316 16.16 -19.62 -3.77
C ARG A 316 15.74 -19.20 -2.36
N ILE A 317 15.82 -20.13 -1.41
CA ILE A 317 15.74 -19.82 0.03
C ILE A 317 17.17 -19.90 0.57
N GLY A 318 17.80 -18.74 0.75
CA GLY A 318 19.21 -18.66 1.17
C GLY A 318 20.20 -19.20 0.12
N ILE A 319 21.14 -20.03 0.55
CA ILE A 319 22.18 -20.66 -0.30
C ILE A 319 21.67 -21.86 -1.11
N THR A 320 20.47 -22.36 -0.83
CA THR A 320 19.95 -23.58 -1.45
C THR A 320 19.11 -23.24 -2.69
N LEU A 321 19.59 -23.66 -3.85
CA LEU A 321 18.80 -23.70 -5.09
C LEU A 321 17.92 -24.93 -5.06
N TRP A 322 16.60 -24.74 -4.98
CA TRP A 322 15.67 -25.81 -5.31
C TRP A 322 15.27 -25.66 -6.80
N SER A 323 15.86 -26.49 -7.66
CA SER A 323 15.53 -26.59 -9.08
C SER A 323 14.96 -27.99 -9.39
N ARG A 324 13.76 -28.08 -9.98
CA ARG A 324 13.32 -29.31 -10.66
C ARG A 324 14.04 -29.41 -12.01
N HIS A 325 14.54 -30.60 -12.33
CA HIS A 325 15.25 -30.88 -13.59
C HIS A 325 14.42 -30.54 -14.84
N PRO A 326 15.08 -30.19 -15.96
CA PRO A 326 14.39 -29.84 -17.20
C PRO A 326 13.69 -31.07 -17.80
N SER A 327 12.39 -30.98 -18.05
CA SER A 327 11.75 -31.78 -19.10
C SER A 327 12.07 -31.10 -20.43
N ALA A 328 12.61 -31.88 -21.37
CA ALA A 328 13.11 -31.44 -22.67
C ALA A 328 12.24 -30.39 -23.38
N SER A 329 12.89 -29.31 -23.82
CA SER A 329 12.32 -28.22 -24.61
C SER A 329 12.03 -28.66 -26.04
N LEU A 330 10.78 -28.48 -26.50
CA LEU A 330 10.36 -28.56 -27.91
C LEU A 330 10.72 -27.26 -28.67
N GLU A 331 11.95 -26.76 -28.54
CA GLU A 331 12.44 -25.56 -29.25
C GLU A 331 13.32 -25.90 -30.46
N SER A 332 13.27 -27.14 -30.99
CA SER A 332 14.02 -27.54 -32.18
C SER A 332 13.23 -27.57 -33.50
N GLU A 333 12.01 -27.02 -33.55
CA GLU A 333 11.25 -26.95 -34.79
C GLU A 333 10.53 -25.61 -34.92
N VAL A 334 11.26 -24.55 -35.28
CA VAL A 334 10.89 -23.56 -36.33
C VAL A 334 12.17 -22.82 -36.68
N GLY A 335 12.64 -22.98 -37.91
CA GLY A 335 13.78 -22.26 -38.49
C GLY A 335 13.47 -20.81 -38.85
#